data_AF-A0A7C1TET5-F1
#
_entry.id   AF-A0A7C1TET5-F1
#
_cell.length_a   1.000
_cell.length_b   1.000
_cell.length_c   1.000
_cell.angle_alpha   90.00
_cell.angle_beta   90.00
_cell.angle_gamma   90.00
#
_symmetry.space_group_name_H-M   'P 1'
#
loop_
_entity.id
_entity.type
_entity.pdbx_description
1 polymer ?
#
loop_
_entity_poly.entity_id
_entity_poly.type
_entity_poly.pdbx_seq_one_letter_code
_entity_poly.pdbx_strand_id
1 'polypeptide(L)'
;MELLHNEVEMRITIILLIFFSPGLLFADQLHGIINGKAYHFDRGRNFNEKNWGYGFEYNFEQRGDWIPLLTGSSFKDSKNQTSNYLGGGTKKRFMLGSGASGLHLDVGVVGFIMTRKDYKNQKLFVGALPFISVGNEYVAINATYIPKISPKYASLLYFQLMIKVAEF
;
A
#
# COMPACT_ATOMS: atom_id res chain seq x y z
N MET A 1 14.18 37.44 -41.27
CA MET A 1 12.85 37.37 -41.88
C MET A 1 12.49 35.89 -41.90
N GLU A 2 12.03 35.40 -40.75
CA GLU A 2 10.70 34.78 -40.54
C GLU A 2 10.84 33.26 -40.62
N LEU A 3 10.28 32.38 -39.78
CA LEU A 3 9.49 32.39 -38.54
C LEU A 3 9.66 30.94 -38.03
N LEU A 4 10.14 30.73 -36.80
CA LEU A 4 9.36 30.17 -35.69
C LEU A 4 8.38 29.02 -36.01
N HIS A 5 8.49 27.99 -35.17
CA HIS A 5 7.43 27.09 -34.68
C HIS A 5 7.28 25.72 -35.35
N ASN A 6 7.88 24.71 -34.71
CA ASN A 6 7.17 23.48 -34.33
C ASN A 6 8.00 22.70 -33.31
N GLU A 7 8.09 23.26 -32.09
CA GLU A 7 8.02 22.40 -30.92
C GLU A 7 6.54 22.02 -30.75
N VAL A 8 6.25 20.74 -30.59
CA VAL A 8 5.10 20.15 -29.86
C VAL A 8 4.93 18.68 -30.31
N GLU A 9 4.96 17.77 -29.33
CA GLU A 9 4.55 16.35 -29.39
C GLU A 9 5.60 15.28 -29.78
N MET A 10 6.76 15.27 -29.12
CA MET A 10 7.48 14.01 -28.90
C MET A 10 6.87 13.29 -27.68
N ARG A 11 5.77 12.57 -27.92
CA ARG A 11 5.14 11.71 -26.91
C ARG A 11 6.11 10.61 -26.49
N ILE A 12 6.49 10.62 -25.22
CA ILE A 12 7.32 9.61 -24.57
C ILE A 12 6.50 8.33 -24.48
N THR A 13 6.71 7.40 -25.41
CA THR A 13 6.25 6.02 -25.31
C THR A 13 7.34 5.20 -24.63
N ILE A 14 7.25 5.03 -23.31
CA ILE A 14 8.08 4.06 -22.59
C ILE A 14 7.43 2.69 -22.78
N ILE A 15 8.01 1.87 -23.66
CA ILE A 15 7.68 0.46 -23.82
C ILE A 15 8.38 -0.30 -22.67
N LEU A 16 7.60 -0.76 -21.69
CA LEU A 16 8.08 -1.67 -20.65
C LEU A 16 8.08 -3.08 -21.23
N LEU A 17 9.24 -3.51 -21.72
CA LEU A 17 9.48 -4.82 -22.32
C LEU A 17 10.12 -5.74 -21.27
N ILE A 18 9.29 -6.37 -20.44
CA ILE A 18 9.66 -7.55 -19.65
C ILE A 18 8.49 -8.52 -19.74
N PHE A 19 8.80 -9.82 -19.69
CA PHE A 19 7.91 -10.97 -19.51
C PHE A 19 7.67 -11.84 -20.75
N PHE A 20 8.57 -12.83 -20.89
CA PHE A 20 8.19 -14.16 -21.34
C PHE A 20 8.89 -15.20 -20.46
N SER A 21 8.15 -15.84 -19.58
CA SER A 21 8.44 -17.16 -19.01
C SER A 21 7.15 -17.69 -18.38
N PRO A 22 6.59 -18.83 -18.83
CA PRO A 22 5.43 -19.44 -18.20
C PRO A 22 5.88 -20.58 -17.28
N GLY A 23 5.53 -20.51 -16.00
CA GLY A 23 5.77 -21.61 -15.07
C GLY A 23 4.90 -21.53 -13.84
N LEU A 24 3.63 -21.95 -13.94
CA LEU A 24 2.64 -21.99 -12.83
C LEU A 24 2.76 -20.78 -11.88
N LEU A 25 2.42 -19.61 -12.41
CA LEU A 25 2.74 -18.31 -11.81
C LEU A 25 1.51 -17.76 -11.09
N PHE A 26 1.67 -17.32 -9.84
CA PHE A 26 0.81 -16.25 -9.35
C PHE A 26 1.15 -15.03 -10.19
N ALA A 27 0.27 -14.75 -11.14
CA ALA A 27 0.28 -13.56 -11.98
C ALA A 27 0.47 -12.30 -11.12
N ASP A 28 1.02 -11.26 -11.72
CA ASP A 28 1.11 -9.97 -11.05
C ASP A 28 -0.31 -9.49 -10.71
N GLN A 29 -0.55 -9.01 -9.49
CA GLN A 29 -1.89 -8.62 -9.04
C GLN A 29 -1.94 -7.16 -8.60
N LEU A 30 -2.85 -6.41 -9.19
CA LEU A 30 -3.16 -5.04 -8.78
C LEU A 30 -4.39 -5.00 -7.89
N HIS A 31 -4.25 -4.37 -6.73
CA HIS A 31 -5.33 -4.13 -5.78
C HIS A 31 -5.59 -2.63 -5.63
N GLY A 32 -6.86 -2.25 -5.63
CA GLY A 32 -7.31 -0.94 -5.17
C GLY A 32 -7.46 -0.95 -3.64
N ILE A 33 -6.99 0.10 -2.98
CA ILE A 33 -7.07 0.25 -1.53
C ILE A 33 -8.11 1.30 -1.17
N ILE A 34 -8.97 0.99 -0.20
CA ILE A 34 -9.85 1.93 0.50
C ILE A 34 -9.40 2.00 1.96
N ASN A 35 -8.94 3.18 2.38
CA ASN A 35 -8.55 3.40 3.77
C ASN A 35 -9.78 3.70 4.61
N GLY A 36 -9.90 3.07 5.78
CA GLY A 36 -11.15 3.12 6.54
C GLY A 36 -10.99 3.52 8.00
N LYS A 37 -10.14 2.81 8.75
CA LYS A 37 -10.20 2.87 10.20
C LYS A 37 -8.83 2.84 10.85
N ALA A 38 -8.64 3.64 11.89
CA ALA A 38 -7.54 3.47 12.84
C ALA A 38 -8.11 3.12 14.22
N TYR A 39 -7.44 2.20 14.91
CA TYR A 39 -7.73 1.88 16.31
C TYR A 39 -6.53 2.30 17.16
N HIS A 40 -6.69 3.37 17.94
CA HIS A 40 -5.64 3.84 18.86
C HIS A 40 -5.75 3.10 20.20
N PHE A 41 -4.64 2.60 20.72
CA PHE A 41 -4.63 1.92 22.02
C PHE A 41 -4.73 2.90 23.20
N ASP A 42 -4.29 4.15 23.02
CA ASP A 42 -4.46 5.24 24.00
C ASP A 42 -5.82 5.93 23.78
N ARG A 43 -6.84 5.45 24.50
CA ARG A 43 -8.23 5.95 24.36
C ARG A 43 -8.50 7.27 25.09
N GLY A 44 -7.52 7.81 25.82
CA GLY A 44 -7.67 9.08 26.56
C GLY A 44 -7.64 10.33 25.68
N ARG A 45 -7.46 10.17 24.36
CA ARG A 45 -7.32 11.28 23.40
C ARG A 45 -8.34 11.16 22.26
N ASN A 46 -8.96 12.27 21.89
CA ASN A 46 -9.94 12.35 20.78
C ASN A 46 -9.24 12.37 19.41
N PHE A 47 -8.63 11.26 19.00
CA PHE A 47 -8.06 11.12 17.66
C PHE A 47 -9.14 10.85 16.60
N ASN A 48 -8.93 11.34 15.37
CA ASN A 48 -9.72 10.87 14.24
C ASN A 48 -9.40 9.39 13.97
N GLU A 49 -10.42 8.54 14.06
CA GLU A 49 -10.35 7.11 13.72
C GLU A 49 -10.80 6.82 12.28
N LYS A 50 -11.36 7.83 11.58
CA LYS A 50 -11.87 7.73 10.22
C LYS A 50 -10.84 8.27 9.23
N ASN A 51 -9.97 7.38 8.78
CA ASN A 51 -8.82 7.74 7.95
C ASN A 51 -9.11 7.54 6.46
N TRP A 52 -10.21 8.13 5.97
CA TRP A 52 -10.66 7.92 4.59
C TRP A 52 -9.59 8.31 3.57
N GLY A 53 -9.48 7.51 2.53
CA GLY A 53 -8.50 7.68 1.48
C GLY A 53 -8.53 6.52 0.49
N TYR A 54 -7.66 6.61 -0.50
CA TYR A 54 -7.53 5.61 -1.56
C TYR A 54 -6.06 5.32 -1.86
N GLY A 55 -5.79 4.17 -2.45
CA GLY A 55 -4.43 3.78 -2.82
C GLY A 55 -4.41 2.54 -3.70
N PHE A 56 -3.23 1.95 -3.79
CA PHE A 56 -3.01 0.71 -4.51
C PHE A 56 -1.98 -0.17 -3.81
N GLU A 57 -2.04 -1.46 -4.09
CA GLU A 57 -0.97 -2.42 -3.87
C GLU A 57 -0.79 -3.25 -5.14
N TYR A 58 0.43 -3.29 -5.65
CA TYR A 58 0.86 -4.15 -6.74
C TYR A 58 1.69 -5.28 -6.15
N ASN A 59 1.21 -6.51 -6.26
CA ASN A 59 1.96 -7.70 -5.91
C ASN A 59 2.65 -8.21 -7.16
N PHE A 60 3.98 -8.29 -7.09
CA PHE A 60 4.76 -8.93 -8.13
C PHE A 60 4.65 -10.45 -7.97
N GLU A 61 5.02 -11.16 -9.03
CA GLU A 61 5.22 -12.59 -9.06
C GLU A 61 5.97 -13.07 -7.81
N GLN A 62 5.43 -14.14 -7.22
CA GLN A 62 6.00 -14.76 -6.04
C GLN A 62 7.41 -15.31 -6.32
N ARG A 63 8.38 -14.90 -5.50
CA ARG A 63 9.77 -15.38 -5.54
C ARG A 63 10.04 -16.27 -4.34
N GLY A 64 10.02 -17.59 -4.56
CA GLY A 64 10.12 -18.57 -3.48
C GLY A 64 8.89 -18.48 -2.56
N ASP A 65 9.10 -18.25 -1.27
CA ASP A 65 8.01 -18.10 -0.29
C ASP A 65 7.45 -16.67 -0.17
N TRP A 66 8.03 -15.72 -0.91
CA TRP A 66 7.83 -14.30 -0.68
C TRP A 66 7.24 -13.61 -1.91
N ILE A 67 6.23 -12.78 -1.67
CA ILE A 67 5.58 -11.93 -2.67
C ILE A 67 6.17 -10.53 -2.50
N PRO A 68 7.01 -10.03 -3.43
CA PRO A 68 7.42 -8.63 -3.43
C PRO A 68 6.21 -7.74 -3.74
N LEU A 69 6.19 -6.52 -3.21
CA LEU A 69 5.09 -5.60 -3.46
C LEU A 69 5.53 -4.13 -3.55
N LEU A 70 4.73 -3.34 -4.24
CA LEU A 70 4.77 -1.87 -4.28
C LEU A 70 3.40 -1.34 -3.84
N THR A 71 3.36 -0.37 -2.94
CA THR A 71 2.10 0.21 -2.45
C THR A 71 2.20 1.71 -2.28
N GLY A 72 1.11 2.42 -2.48
CA GLY A 72 1.02 3.84 -2.21
C GLY A 72 -0.41 4.27 -1.91
N SER A 73 -0.57 5.33 -1.13
CA SER A 73 -1.90 5.81 -0.76
C SER A 73 -1.92 7.26 -0.31
N SER A 74 -3.07 7.90 -0.53
CA SER A 74 -3.45 9.21 0.03
C SER A 74 -4.60 9.03 1.00
N PHE A 75 -4.48 9.55 2.23
CA PHE A 75 -5.50 9.38 3.27
C PHE A 75 -5.56 10.53 4.26
N LYS A 76 -6.67 10.63 5.01
CA LYS A 76 -6.85 11.58 6.11
C LYS A 76 -6.19 11.07 7.39
N ASP A 77 -5.33 11.86 7.99
CA ASP A 77 -4.66 11.52 9.25
C ASP A 77 -5.53 11.81 10.49
N SER A 78 -4.92 11.60 11.66
CA SER A 78 -5.53 11.81 12.98
C SER A 78 -6.03 13.25 13.23
N LYS A 79 -5.60 14.23 12.43
CA LYS A 79 -6.00 15.64 12.47
C LYS A 79 -6.78 16.07 11.22
N ASN A 80 -7.28 15.11 10.44
CA ASN A 80 -8.04 15.34 9.21
C ASN A 80 -7.22 16.05 8.09
N GLN A 81 -5.90 15.94 8.14
CA GLN A 81 -5.01 16.46 7.10
C GLN A 81 -4.67 15.35 6.09
N THR A 82 -4.51 15.71 4.82
CA THR A 82 -4.13 14.75 3.78
C THR A 82 -2.65 14.37 3.96
N SER A 83 -2.41 13.08 3.98
CA SER A 83 -1.10 12.45 4.08
C SER A 83 -0.91 11.46 2.95
N ASN A 84 0.32 11.35 2.44
CA ASN A 84 0.63 10.48 1.30
C ASN A 84 1.85 9.61 1.63
N TYR A 85 1.79 8.33 1.26
CA TYR A 85 2.95 7.45 1.27
C TYR A 85 3.13 6.70 -0.04
N LEU A 86 4.38 6.33 -0.30
CA LEU A 86 4.79 5.35 -1.30
C LEU A 86 5.81 4.41 -0.64
N GLY A 87 5.66 3.11 -0.86
CA GLY A 87 6.51 2.11 -0.23
C GLY A 87 6.59 0.82 -1.02
N GLY A 88 7.57 0.01 -0.65
CA GLY A 88 7.80 -1.32 -1.20
C GLY A 88 8.13 -2.29 -0.08
N GLY A 89 7.88 -3.57 -0.31
CA GLY A 89 8.02 -4.56 0.74
C GLY A 89 7.90 -5.98 0.25
N THR A 90 7.65 -6.87 1.20
CA THR A 90 7.41 -8.28 0.91
C THR A 90 6.47 -8.89 1.93
N LYS A 91 5.74 -9.92 1.51
CA LYS A 91 4.83 -10.70 2.35
C LYS A 91 4.92 -12.18 2.04
N LYS A 92 4.68 -13.00 3.04
CA LYS A 92 4.50 -14.45 2.90
C LYS A 92 3.02 -14.78 3.06
N ARG A 93 2.48 -15.60 2.15
CA ARG A 93 1.08 -16.03 2.13
C ARG A 93 0.93 -17.43 2.71
N PHE A 94 -0.02 -17.57 3.62
CA PHE A 94 -0.43 -18.83 4.23
C PHE A 94 -1.86 -19.13 3.80
N MET A 95 -2.07 -20.19 3.02
CA MET A 95 -3.40 -20.64 2.64
C MET A 95 -4.07 -21.30 3.85
N LEU A 96 -5.24 -20.79 4.24
CA LEU A 96 -6.05 -21.29 5.36
C LEU A 96 -7.19 -22.21 4.88
N GLY A 97 -7.48 -22.21 3.57
CA GLY A 97 -8.49 -23.07 2.95
C GLY A 97 -8.01 -23.64 1.62
N SER A 98 -8.73 -24.64 1.11
CA SER A 98 -8.43 -25.31 -0.16
C SER A 98 -9.16 -24.64 -1.34
N GLY A 99 -8.58 -24.71 -2.55
CA GLY A 99 -9.17 -24.19 -3.80
C GLY A 99 -8.69 -22.79 -4.20
N ALA A 100 -9.06 -22.36 -5.42
CA ALA A 100 -8.60 -21.12 -6.04
C ALA A 100 -9.01 -19.85 -5.26
N SER A 101 -10.21 -19.85 -4.67
CA SER A 101 -10.72 -18.75 -3.84
C SER A 101 -10.45 -18.95 -2.34
N GLY A 102 -9.46 -19.79 -1.99
CA GLY A 102 -9.15 -20.15 -0.61
C GLY A 102 -8.83 -18.92 0.24
N LEU A 103 -9.33 -18.93 1.49
CA LEU A 103 -8.95 -17.92 2.48
C LEU A 103 -7.43 -17.98 2.69
N HIS A 104 -6.78 -16.83 2.79
CA HIS A 104 -5.36 -16.73 3.05
C HIS A 104 -5.07 -15.67 4.12
N LEU A 105 -3.92 -15.86 4.79
CA LEU A 105 -3.30 -14.91 5.69
C LEU A 105 -1.96 -14.50 5.07
N ASP A 106 -1.74 -13.21 4.88
CA ASP A 106 -0.46 -12.64 4.49
C ASP A 106 0.19 -11.97 5.70
N VAL A 107 1.49 -12.21 5.89
CA VAL A 107 2.30 -11.53 6.91
C VAL A 107 3.49 -10.88 6.22
N GLY A 108 3.70 -9.59 6.44
CA GLY A 108 4.71 -8.85 5.69
C GLY A 108 5.25 -7.61 6.38
N VAL A 109 6.16 -6.96 5.67
CA VAL A 109 6.76 -5.69 6.06
C VAL A 109 6.81 -4.76 4.85
N VAL A 110 6.56 -3.48 5.09
CA VAL A 110 6.70 -2.42 4.09
C VAL A 110 7.68 -1.36 4.59
N GLY A 111 8.63 -1.00 3.74
CA GLY A 111 9.41 0.23 3.88
C GLY A 111 8.75 1.32 3.05
N PHE A 112 8.67 2.54 3.58
CA PHE A 112 7.97 3.63 2.90
C PHE A 112 8.65 4.98 3.10
N ILE A 113 8.36 5.88 2.17
CA ILE A 113 8.51 7.32 2.30
C ILE A 113 7.14 7.95 2.48
N MET A 114 7.05 8.97 3.34
CA MET A 114 5.78 9.60 3.65
C MET A 114 5.95 11.09 3.93
N THR A 115 4.92 11.87 3.59
CA THR A 115 4.76 13.25 4.02
C THR A 115 3.50 13.38 4.87
N ARG A 116 3.62 14.14 5.97
CA ARG A 116 2.54 14.37 6.93
C ARG A 116 2.59 15.80 7.42
N LYS A 117 1.45 16.50 7.41
CA LYS A 117 1.41 17.89 7.89
C LYS A 117 1.69 18.00 9.38
N ASP A 118 1.24 17.02 10.15
CA ASP A 118 1.34 16.97 11.60
C ASP A 118 2.63 16.31 12.13
N TYR A 119 3.50 15.81 11.25
CA TYR A 119 4.74 15.12 11.61
C TYR A 119 5.93 15.68 10.81
N LYS A 120 7.02 16.05 11.51
CA LYS A 120 8.23 16.67 10.94
C LYS A 120 7.97 17.88 10.02
N ASN A 121 6.88 18.64 10.23
CA ASN A 121 6.52 19.82 9.43
C ASN A 121 6.47 19.54 7.91
N GLN A 122 5.78 18.48 7.48
CA GLN A 122 5.67 18.07 6.07
C GLN A 122 6.97 17.57 5.41
N LYS A 123 8.08 17.52 6.14
CA LYS A 123 9.31 16.94 5.60
C LYS A 123 9.10 15.45 5.34
N LEU A 124 9.63 14.99 4.21
CA LEU A 124 9.70 13.57 3.88
C LEU A 124 10.37 12.80 5.02
N PHE A 125 9.80 11.68 5.39
CA PHE A 125 10.44 10.75 6.31
C PHE A 125 10.31 9.32 5.79
N VAL A 126 11.30 8.51 6.17
CA VAL A 126 11.30 7.07 5.91
C VAL A 126 10.81 6.31 7.15
N GLY A 127 10.21 5.15 6.92
CA GLY A 127 9.83 4.23 7.98
C GLY A 127 9.70 2.80 7.44
N ALA A 128 9.54 1.86 8.36
CA ALA A 128 9.17 0.50 8.06
C ALA A 128 8.10 0.04 9.04
N LEU A 129 7.08 -0.69 8.55
CA LEU A 129 5.97 -1.16 9.36
C LEU A 129 5.64 -2.62 9.03
N PRO A 130 5.39 -3.45 10.06
CA PRO A 130 4.82 -4.77 9.85
C PRO A 130 3.32 -4.65 9.55
N PHE A 131 2.81 -5.58 8.76
CA PHE A 131 1.39 -5.71 8.49
C PHE A 131 0.96 -7.19 8.42
N ILE A 132 -0.33 -7.39 8.64
CA ILE A 132 -1.02 -8.64 8.36
C ILE A 132 -2.21 -8.36 7.45
N SER A 133 -2.55 -9.30 6.57
CA SER A 133 -3.73 -9.19 5.74
C SER A 133 -4.46 -10.53 5.70
N VAL A 134 -5.79 -10.50 5.80
CA VAL A 134 -6.63 -11.70 5.68
C VAL A 134 -7.64 -11.48 4.58
N GLY A 135 -7.74 -12.43 3.66
CA GLY A 135 -8.59 -12.28 2.49
C GLY A 135 -8.72 -13.54 1.66
N ASN A 136 -9.28 -13.37 0.48
CA ASN A 136 -9.30 -14.36 -0.58
C ASN A 136 -8.76 -13.73 -1.87
N GLU A 137 -8.93 -14.43 -2.99
CA GLU A 137 -8.48 -14.01 -4.31
C GLU A 137 -8.98 -12.62 -4.76
N TYR A 138 -10.12 -12.15 -4.24
CA TYR A 138 -10.77 -10.91 -4.69
C TYR A 138 -10.70 -9.77 -3.68
N VAL A 139 -10.81 -10.07 -2.39
CA VAL A 139 -10.91 -9.07 -1.34
C VAL A 139 -10.07 -9.45 -0.13
N ALA A 140 -9.42 -8.47 0.49
CA ALA A 140 -8.65 -8.66 1.69
C ALA A 140 -8.74 -7.45 2.62
N ILE A 141 -8.63 -7.70 3.93
CA ILE A 141 -8.50 -6.66 4.94
C ILE A 141 -7.05 -6.66 5.42
N ASN A 142 -6.36 -5.55 5.19
CA ASN A 142 -5.01 -5.31 5.68
C ASN A 142 -5.04 -4.53 7.00
N ALA A 143 -4.15 -4.90 7.91
CA ALA A 143 -3.95 -4.26 9.20
C ALA A 143 -2.45 -4.00 9.43
N THR A 144 -2.07 -2.73 9.54
CA THR A 144 -0.70 -2.30 9.80
C THR A 144 -0.57 -1.84 11.25
N TYR A 145 0.43 -2.37 11.96
CA TYR A 145 0.72 -1.92 13.33
C TYR A 145 1.71 -0.77 13.31
N ILE A 146 1.29 0.39 13.82
CA ILE A 146 2.14 1.57 13.96
C ILE A 146 2.60 1.67 15.41
N PRO A 147 3.90 1.44 15.71
CA PRO A 147 4.41 1.52 17.06
C PRO A 147 4.51 2.97 17.54
N LYS A 148 4.53 3.13 18.86
CA LYS A 148 4.78 4.42 19.50
C LYS A 148 6.25 4.82 19.33
N ILE A 149 6.50 5.81 18.48
CA ILE A 149 7.86 6.34 18.20
C ILE A 149 8.29 7.51 19.11
N SER A 150 7.36 8.09 19.88
CA SER A 150 7.66 9.14 20.87
C SER A 150 6.48 9.33 21.83
N PRO A 151 6.66 9.84 23.07
CA PRO A 151 5.59 10.08 24.04
C PRO A 151 4.38 10.87 23.50
N LYS A 152 4.59 11.70 22.49
CA LYS A 152 3.53 12.49 21.85
C LYS A 152 2.59 11.66 20.95
N TYR A 153 3.05 10.52 20.41
CA TYR A 153 2.28 9.67 19.51
C TYR A 153 1.72 8.44 20.24
N ALA A 154 0.56 7.97 19.78
CA ALA A 154 -0.04 6.73 20.26
C ALA A 154 0.27 5.59 19.29
N SER A 155 0.41 4.37 19.81
CA SER A 155 0.38 3.18 18.97
C SER A 155 -1.04 2.98 18.43
N LEU A 156 -1.13 2.47 17.20
CA LEU A 156 -2.42 2.21 16.56
C LEU A 156 -2.35 1.02 15.61
N LEU A 157 -3.51 0.43 15.34
CA LEU A 157 -3.74 -0.43 14.17
C LEU A 157 -4.43 0.39 13.08
N TYR A 158 -3.92 0.30 11.86
CA TYR A 158 -4.48 0.97 10.70
C TYR A 158 -5.05 -0.06 9.73
N PHE A 159 -6.32 0.08 9.37
CA PHE A 159 -7.06 -0.88 8.57
C PHE A 159 -7.37 -0.34 7.18
N GLN A 160 -7.15 -1.21 6.20
CA GLN A 160 -7.38 -0.96 4.78
C GLN A 160 -8.18 -2.12 4.18
N LEU A 161 -9.17 -1.79 3.34
CA LEU A 161 -9.81 -2.77 2.46
C LEU A 161 -9.05 -2.79 1.13
N MET A 162 -8.71 -3.98 0.66
CA MET A 162 -8.05 -4.21 -0.62
C MET A 162 -8.99 -5.02 -1.51
N ILE A 163 -9.12 -4.59 -2.76
CA ILE A 163 -9.98 -5.22 -3.77
C ILE A 163 -9.11 -5.49 -4.99
N LYS A 164 -9.05 -6.74 -5.47
CA LYS A 164 -8.34 -7.09 -6.72
C LYS A 164 -9.03 -6.39 -7.89
N VAL A 165 -8.25 -5.65 -8.67
CA VAL A 165 -8.70 -4.88 -9.83
C VAL A 165 -8.22 -5.53 -11.12
N ALA A 166 -7.01 -6.08 -11.14
CA ALA A 166 -6.44 -6.73 -12.31
C ALA A 166 -5.44 -7.82 -11.91
N GLU A 167 -5.23 -8.76 -12.84
CA GLU A 167 -4.27 -9.86 -12.78
C GLU A 167 -3.68 -10.03 -14.20
N PHE A 168 -2.35 -10.20 -14.29
CA PHE A 168 -1.60 -10.15 -15.56
C PHE A 168 -0.81 -11.42 -15.84
#